data_AF-A0A7C5YY80-F1
#
_entry.id   AF-A0A7C5YY80-F1
#
_cell.length_a   1.000
_cell.length_b   1.000
_cell.length_c   1.000
_cell.angle_alpha   90.00
_cell.angle_beta   90.00
_cell.angle_gamma   90.00
#
_symmetry.space_group_name_H-M   'P 1'
#
loop_
_entity.id
_entity.type
_entity.pdbx_description
1 polymer ?
#
loop_
_entity_poly.entity_id
_entity_poly.type
_entity_poly.pdbx_seq_one_letter_code
_entity_poly.pdbx_strand_id
1 'polypeptide(L)'
;MLKKACLASAVAVFLLSGPAWALKKPHKLSKLGAGVYLASEFDAATTYYLLQNCGSRCREANPMVRPFAQNPGVFAVLGASAYTVNYLAGRLEDKGHSHWAEAVRLLAIGVHVGAGAHALALEH
;
A
#
# COMPACT_ATOMS: atom_id res chain seq x y z
N MET A 1 -29.98 6.58 -15.52
CA MET A 1 -28.52 6.44 -15.73
C MET A 1 -27.72 7.65 -15.23
N LEU A 2 -28.24 8.89 -15.32
CA LEU A 2 -27.55 10.11 -14.83
C LEU A 2 -27.06 10.07 -13.36
N LYS A 3 -27.85 9.52 -12.43
CA LYS A 3 -27.48 9.52 -10.99
C LYS A 3 -26.21 8.72 -10.67
N LYS A 4 -25.90 7.67 -11.44
CA LYS A 4 -24.68 6.87 -11.26
C LYS A 4 -23.43 7.58 -11.80
N ALA A 5 -23.59 8.39 -12.86
CA ALA A 5 -22.51 9.18 -13.44
C ALA A 5 -22.06 10.34 -12.53
N CYS A 6 -23.00 10.99 -11.82
CA CYS A 6 -22.67 12.02 -10.83
C CYS A 6 -21.89 11.46 -9.64
N LEU A 7 -22.25 10.27 -9.15
CA LEU A 7 -21.54 9.60 -8.05
C LEU A 7 -20.11 9.21 -8.46
N ALA A 8 -19.94 8.66 -9.65
CA ALA A 8 -18.61 8.35 -10.19
C ALA A 8 -17.74 9.61 -10.37
N SER A 9 -18.33 10.71 -10.84
CA SER A 9 -17.62 11.98 -11.00
C SER A 9 -17.25 12.62 -9.66
N ALA A 10 -18.12 12.55 -8.66
CA ALA A 10 -17.83 13.03 -7.31
C ALA A 10 -16.70 12.22 -6.67
N VAL A 11 -16.73 10.88 -6.80
CA VAL A 11 -15.65 10.00 -6.32
C VAL A 11 -14.34 10.31 -7.04
N ALA A 12 -14.37 10.50 -8.37
CA ALA A 12 -13.18 10.89 -9.13
C ALA A 12 -12.61 12.26 -8.69
N VAL A 13 -13.46 13.26 -8.45
CA VAL A 13 -13.04 14.57 -7.94
C VAL A 13 -12.43 14.45 -6.54
N PHE A 14 -13.03 13.67 -5.64
CA PHE A 14 -12.46 13.43 -4.29
C PHE A 14 -11.13 12.69 -4.35
N LEU A 15 -11.00 11.68 -5.22
CA LEU A 15 -9.77 10.92 -5.43
C LEU A 15 -8.66 11.77 -6.05
N LEU A 16 -8.99 12.76 -6.89
CA LEU A 16 -8.02 13.65 -7.54
C LEU A 16 -7.68 14.89 -6.69
N SER A 17 -8.60 15.36 -5.82
CA SER A 17 -8.36 16.52 -4.96
C SER A 17 -7.51 16.20 -3.74
N GLY A 18 -7.59 14.98 -3.21
CA GLY A 18 -6.76 14.54 -2.06
C GLY A 18 -5.25 14.63 -2.32
N PRO A 19 -4.73 14.10 -3.44
CA PRO A 19 -3.32 14.22 -3.81
C PRO A 19 -2.86 15.66 -3.98
N ALA A 20 -3.71 16.54 -4.54
CA ALA A 20 -3.37 17.95 -4.75
C ALA A 20 -3.13 18.72 -3.45
N TRP A 21 -3.81 18.36 -2.36
CA TRP A 21 -3.58 18.92 -1.03
C TRP A 21 -2.35 18.32 -0.34
N ALA A 22 -2.06 17.04 -0.59
CA ALA A 22 -0.86 16.38 -0.06
C ALA A 22 0.44 16.99 -0.61
N LEU A 23 0.43 17.55 -1.83
CA LEU A 23 1.58 18.18 -2.47
C LEU A 23 1.97 19.56 -1.90
N LYS A 24 1.08 20.24 -1.16
CA LYS A 24 1.36 21.61 -0.66
C LYS A 24 2.35 21.68 0.51
N LYS A 25 2.63 20.55 1.16
CA LYS A 25 3.67 20.45 2.18
C LYS A 25 4.57 19.28 1.81
N PRO A 26 5.79 19.49 1.28
CA PRO A 26 6.73 18.40 1.13
C PRO A 26 7.09 17.92 2.55
N HIS A 27 6.37 16.93 3.05
CA HIS A 27 6.87 16.13 4.15
C HIS A 27 8.14 15.47 3.65
N LYS A 28 9.27 15.81 4.27
CA LYS A 28 10.51 15.07 4.06
C LYS A 28 10.19 13.60 4.32
N LEU A 29 10.29 12.76 3.29
CA LEU A 29 10.14 11.33 3.43
C LEU A 29 11.17 10.86 4.46
N SER A 30 10.68 10.46 5.63
CA SER A 30 11.54 9.86 6.64
C SER A 30 12.09 8.54 6.10
N LYS A 31 13.26 8.11 6.59
CA LYS A 31 13.84 6.81 6.19
C LYS A 31 12.85 5.66 6.37
N LEU A 32 12.08 5.70 7.46
CA LEU A 32 11.00 4.74 7.72
C LEU A 32 9.87 4.87 6.70
N GLY A 33 9.49 6.09 6.31
CA GLY A 33 8.45 6.26 5.31
C GLY A 33 8.83 5.73 3.93
N ALA A 34 10.09 5.92 3.52
CA ALA A 34 10.63 5.27 2.33
C ALA A 34 10.69 3.74 2.50
N GLY A 35 11.05 3.25 3.69
CA GLY A 35 11.04 1.83 4.03
C GLY A 35 9.66 1.19 3.86
N VAL A 36 8.58 1.87 4.29
CA VAL A 36 7.20 1.38 4.09
C VAL A 36 6.91 1.21 2.60
N TYR A 37 7.24 2.21 1.76
CA TYR A 37 7.04 2.11 0.31
C TYR A 37 7.83 0.94 -0.30
N LEU A 38 9.12 0.86 -0.02
CA LEU A 38 9.96 -0.22 -0.57
C LEU A 38 9.49 -1.61 -0.13
N ALA A 39 9.07 -1.76 1.13
CA ALA A 39 8.51 -3.00 1.63
C ALA A 39 7.20 -3.36 0.91
N SER A 40 6.30 -2.39 0.74
CA SER A 40 5.03 -2.59 0.01
C SER A 40 5.25 -2.93 -1.47
N GLU A 41 6.23 -2.30 -2.14
CA GLU A 41 6.59 -2.64 -3.52
C GLU A 41 7.21 -4.03 -3.64
N PHE A 42 8.05 -4.43 -2.67
CA PHE A 42 8.59 -5.78 -2.60
C PHE A 42 7.48 -6.84 -2.42
N ASP A 43 6.54 -6.59 -1.51
CA ASP A 43 5.34 -7.44 -1.32
C ASP A 43 4.51 -7.52 -2.61
N ALA A 44 4.29 -6.38 -3.29
CA ALA A 44 3.56 -6.34 -4.55
C ALA A 44 4.24 -7.16 -5.64
N ALA A 45 5.55 -6.98 -5.81
CA ALA A 45 6.32 -7.66 -6.83
C ALA A 45 6.37 -9.16 -6.61
N THR A 46 6.63 -9.61 -5.38
CA THR A 46 6.71 -11.04 -5.04
C THR A 46 5.35 -11.72 -5.13
N THR A 47 4.29 -11.07 -4.65
CA THR A 47 2.91 -11.58 -4.78
C THR A 47 2.45 -11.62 -6.23
N TYR A 48 2.70 -10.55 -7.01
CA TYR A 48 2.37 -10.49 -8.43
C TYR A 48 3.07 -11.63 -9.19
N TYR A 49 4.37 -11.77 -9.00
CA TYR A 49 5.17 -12.81 -9.63
C TYR A 49 4.65 -14.21 -9.26
N LEU A 50 4.40 -14.48 -7.97
CA LEU A 50 3.91 -15.78 -7.50
C LEU A 50 2.58 -16.14 -8.17
N LEU A 51 1.60 -15.23 -8.18
CA LEU A 51 0.27 -15.52 -8.74
C LEU A 51 0.27 -15.67 -10.25
N GLN A 52 1.15 -14.95 -10.97
CA GLN A 52 1.29 -15.12 -12.42
C GLN A 52 1.94 -16.47 -12.76
N ASN A 53 2.91 -16.94 -11.97
CA ASN A 53 3.69 -18.13 -12.30
C ASN A 53 3.16 -19.44 -11.69
N CYS A 54 2.61 -19.40 -10.48
CA CYS A 54 2.02 -20.59 -9.83
C CYS A 54 0.54 -20.83 -10.19
N GLY A 55 -0.15 -19.83 -10.75
CA GLY A 55 -1.60 -19.85 -10.92
C GLY A 55 -2.34 -20.14 -9.60
N SER A 56 -3.32 -21.03 -9.61
CA SER A 56 -4.13 -21.36 -8.43
C SER A 56 -3.45 -22.28 -7.40
N ARG A 57 -2.22 -22.74 -7.65
CA ARG A 57 -1.55 -23.76 -6.82
C ARG A 57 -0.83 -23.19 -5.60
N CYS A 58 -0.40 -21.92 -5.66
CA CYS A 58 0.27 -21.26 -4.55
C CYS A 58 -0.75 -20.44 -3.74
N ARG A 59 -0.83 -20.66 -2.41
CA ARG A 59 -1.64 -19.84 -1.50
C ARG A 59 -0.85 -18.59 -1.13
N GLU A 60 -1.27 -17.44 -1.60
CA GLU A 60 -0.70 -16.16 -1.17
C GLU A 60 -0.82 -15.93 0.35
N ALA A 61 0.11 -15.16 0.91
CA ALA A 61 0.09 -14.76 2.32
C ALA A 61 -1.15 -13.91 2.67
N ASN A 62 -1.67 -13.15 1.69
CA ASN A 62 -2.73 -12.17 1.90
C ASN A 62 -3.86 -12.31 0.86
N PRO A 63 -4.96 -13.02 1.18
CA PRO A 63 -6.06 -13.24 0.24
C PRO A 63 -6.79 -11.96 -0.19
N MET A 64 -6.64 -10.84 0.55
CA MET A 64 -7.25 -9.56 0.15
C MET A 64 -6.54 -8.90 -1.03
N VAL A 65 -5.27 -9.25 -1.27
CA VAL A 65 -4.47 -8.67 -2.36
C VAL A 65 -4.68 -9.43 -3.67
N ARG A 66 -5.15 -10.67 -3.61
CA ARG A 66 -5.42 -11.56 -4.76
C ARG A 66 -6.12 -10.91 -5.94
N PRO A 67 -7.25 -10.18 -5.77
CA PRO A 67 -7.98 -9.62 -6.91
C PRO A 67 -7.14 -8.59 -7.68
N PHE A 68 -6.21 -7.93 -6.98
CA PHE A 68 -5.36 -6.90 -7.53
C PHE A 68 -4.05 -7.45 -8.10
N ALA A 69 -3.58 -8.61 -7.62
CA ALA A 69 -2.35 -9.26 -8.08
C ALA A 69 -2.53 -10.10 -9.36
N GLN A 70 -3.75 -10.20 -9.89
CA GLN A 70 -4.01 -10.72 -11.24
C GLN A 70 -3.53 -9.77 -12.36
N ASN A 71 -3.25 -8.52 -12.05
CA ASN A 71 -2.76 -7.50 -12.98
C ASN A 71 -1.80 -6.54 -12.24
N PRO A 72 -1.15 -5.58 -12.94
CA PRO A 72 -0.28 -4.60 -12.29
C PRO A 72 -0.98 -3.67 -11.27
N GLY A 73 -2.29 -3.79 -11.07
CA GLY A 73 -3.05 -3.01 -10.09
C GLY A 73 -2.64 -3.26 -8.64
N VAL A 74 -2.01 -4.40 -8.33
CA VAL A 74 -1.45 -4.67 -6.99
C VAL A 74 -0.45 -3.61 -6.54
N PHE A 75 0.39 -3.10 -7.45
CA PHE A 75 1.35 -2.03 -7.16
C PHE A 75 0.62 -0.75 -6.72
N ALA A 76 -0.47 -0.39 -7.40
CA ALA A 76 -1.28 0.76 -7.03
C ALA A 76 -1.95 0.58 -5.66
N VAL A 77 -2.46 -0.63 -5.37
CA VAL A 77 -3.13 -0.92 -4.09
C VAL A 77 -2.13 -0.92 -2.93
N LEU A 78 -0.98 -1.57 -3.07
CA LEU A 78 0.04 -1.58 -2.02
C LEU A 78 0.76 -0.22 -1.89
N GLY A 79 0.92 0.52 -2.97
CA GLY A 79 1.36 1.92 -2.92
C GLY A 79 0.36 2.81 -2.16
N ALA A 80 -0.95 2.62 -2.37
CA ALA A 80 -1.97 3.33 -1.62
C ALA A 80 -2.01 2.95 -0.13
N SER A 81 -1.76 1.67 0.21
CA SER A 81 -1.62 1.26 1.62
C SER A 81 -0.39 1.89 2.27
N ALA A 82 0.76 1.92 1.57
CA ALA A 82 1.98 2.58 2.05
C ALA A 82 1.78 4.09 2.29
N TYR A 83 1.10 4.76 1.34
CA TYR A 83 0.71 6.17 1.51
C TYR A 83 -0.15 6.37 2.75
N THR A 84 -1.16 5.52 2.95
CA THR A 84 -2.09 5.61 4.09
C THR A 84 -1.37 5.44 5.42
N VAL A 85 -0.48 4.44 5.53
CA VAL A 85 0.36 4.22 6.72
C VAL A 85 1.19 5.46 7.01
N ASN A 86 1.88 6.00 5.99
CA ASN A 86 2.74 7.18 6.16
C ASN A 86 1.95 8.44 6.53
N TYR A 87 0.76 8.62 5.96
CA TYR A 87 -0.13 9.72 6.30
C TYR A 87 -0.60 9.63 7.75
N LEU A 88 -1.06 8.45 8.20
CA LEU A 88 -1.49 8.24 9.59
C LEU A 88 -0.33 8.44 10.58
N ALA A 89 0.85 7.91 10.25
CA ALA A 89 2.05 8.10 11.05
C ALA A 89 2.46 9.59 11.12
N GLY A 90 2.38 10.32 10.01
CA GLY A 90 2.60 11.77 10.01
C GLY A 90 1.60 12.52 10.89
N ARG A 91 0.32 12.12 10.88
CA ARG A 91 -0.70 12.68 11.77
C ARG A 91 -0.46 12.37 13.24
N LEU A 92 0.18 11.24 13.56
CA LEU A 92 0.61 10.90 14.93
C LEU A 92 1.80 11.77 15.35
N GLU A 93 2.79 11.99 14.47
CA GLU A 93 3.90 12.91 14.70
C GLU A 93 3.42 14.33 14.97
N ASP A 94 2.51 14.84 14.14
CA ASP A 94 1.90 16.17 14.30
C ASP A 94 1.17 16.35 15.64
N LYS A 95 0.69 15.26 16.24
CA LYS A 95 0.02 15.24 17.55
C LYS A 95 0.97 14.98 18.72
N GLY A 96 2.28 14.88 18.47
CA GLY A 96 3.29 14.60 19.50
C GLY A 96 3.46 13.12 19.86
N HIS A 97 2.89 12.21 19.09
CA HIS A 97 2.98 10.75 19.30
C HIS A 97 4.04 10.11 18.39
N SER A 98 5.28 10.59 18.44
CA SER A 98 6.39 10.15 17.56
C SER A 98 6.70 8.65 17.68
N HIS A 99 6.72 8.10 18.89
CA HIS A 99 6.97 6.65 19.10
C HIS A 99 5.88 5.77 18.47
N TRP A 100 4.62 6.21 18.51
CA TRP A 100 3.53 5.50 17.85
C TRP A 100 3.63 5.59 16.33
N ALA A 101 4.04 6.74 15.80
CA ALA A 101 4.28 6.90 14.37
C ALA A 101 5.41 5.99 13.87
N GLU A 102 6.50 5.87 14.63
CA GLU A 102 7.59 4.95 14.36
C GLU A 102 7.12 3.49 14.41
N ALA A 103 6.42 3.10 15.49
CA ALA A 103 5.89 1.75 15.65
C ALA A 103 4.96 1.35 14.50
N VAL A 104 4.06 2.24 14.07
CA VAL A 104 3.16 1.99 12.93
C VAL A 104 3.93 1.74 11.63
N ARG A 105 4.96 2.54 11.35
CA ARG A 105 5.80 2.35 10.15
C ARG A 105 6.60 1.06 10.22
N LEU A 106 7.23 0.76 11.35
CA LEU A 106 7.99 -0.48 11.56
C LEU A 106 7.11 -1.72 11.42
N LEU A 107 5.90 -1.69 11.98
CA LEU A 107 4.93 -2.78 11.85
C LEU A 107 4.52 -2.97 10.39
N ALA A 108 4.22 -1.89 9.66
CA ALA A 108 3.88 -1.98 8.25
C ALA A 108 5.03 -2.55 7.40
N ILE A 109 6.27 -2.11 7.64
CA ILE A 109 7.47 -2.67 6.99
C ILE A 109 7.55 -4.18 7.27
N GLY A 110 7.45 -4.59 8.54
CA GLY A 110 7.53 -6.00 8.92
C GLY A 110 6.46 -6.86 8.27
N VAL A 111 5.21 -6.36 8.22
CA VAL A 111 4.10 -7.06 7.57
C VAL A 111 4.34 -7.24 6.08
N HIS A 112 4.74 -6.19 5.36
CA HIS A 112 4.97 -6.27 3.91
C HIS A 112 6.20 -7.10 3.56
N VAL A 113 7.33 -6.92 4.26
CA VAL A 113 8.51 -7.77 4.07
C VAL A 113 8.19 -9.23 4.38
N GLY A 114 7.46 -9.49 5.46
CA GLY A 114 7.05 -10.85 5.85
C GLY A 114 6.12 -11.49 4.82
N ALA A 115 5.14 -10.74 4.32
CA ALA A 115 4.23 -11.22 3.27
C ALA A 115 4.99 -11.55 1.97
N GLY A 116 5.87 -10.67 1.52
CA GLY A 116 6.67 -10.90 0.32
C GLY A 116 7.67 -12.05 0.46
N ALA A 117 8.32 -12.17 1.62
CA ALA A 117 9.20 -13.30 1.91
C ALA A 117 8.43 -14.63 1.97
N HIS A 118 7.22 -14.62 2.54
CA HIS A 118 6.35 -15.80 2.54
C HIS A 118 5.92 -16.17 1.12
N ALA A 119 5.58 -15.19 0.27
CA ALA A 119 5.28 -15.42 -1.13
C ALA A 119 6.45 -16.11 -1.86
N LEU A 120 7.68 -15.62 -1.70
CA LEU A 120 8.88 -16.26 -2.28
C LEU A 120 9.10 -17.68 -1.78
N ALA A 121 8.86 -17.94 -0.50
CA ALA A 121 9.01 -19.29 0.07
C ALA A 121 8.04 -20.31 -0.52
N LEU A 122 6.91 -19.87 -1.08
CA LEU A 122 5.88 -20.71 -1.69
C LEU A 122 6.09 -20.99 -3.18
N GLU A 123 7.07 -20.33 -3.81
CA GLU A 123 7.48 -20.63 -5.19
C GLU A 123 8.17 -22.01 -5.30
N HIS A 124 8.68 -22.54 -4.18
CA HIS A 124 9.46 -23.77 -4.08
C HIS A 124 8.62 -24.94 -3.53
#